data_AF-G2FQE9-F1
#
_entry.id   AF-G2FQE9-F1
#
_cell.length_a   1.000
_cell.length_b   1.000
_cell.length_c   1.000
_cell.angle_alpha   90.00
_cell.angle_beta   90.00
_cell.angle_gamma   90.00
#
_symmetry.space_group_name_H-M   'P 1'
#
loop_
_entity.id
_entity.type
_entity.pdbx_description
1 polymer ?
#
loop_
_entity_poly.entity_id
_entity_poly.type
_entity_poly.pdbx_seq_one_letter_code
_entity_poly.pdbx_strand_id
1 'polypeptide(L)' 'MNKNDYIIRLETPADYHEVENLTREAFWNVYRPGCSEHYVLHCYRNRYDFVPELDFVMEKDGRIIGHVMYVRTTLQTDDG' A
#
# COMPACT_ATOMS: atom_id res chain seq x y z
N MET A 1 -27.11 5.55 12.33
CA MET A 1 -25.94 6.00 11.56
C MET A 1 -24.81 5.06 11.88
N ASN A 2 -24.31 4.30 10.90
CA ASN A 2 -23.10 3.51 11.10
C ASN A 2 -21.95 4.48 11.37
N LYS A 3 -21.09 4.12 12.33
CA LYS A 3 -20.20 5.06 13.00
C LYS A 3 -19.09 5.59 12.09
N ASN A 4 -18.96 5.08 10.87
CA ASN A 4 -17.95 5.44 9.89
C ASN A 4 -18.46 5.19 8.46
N ASP A 5 -18.57 6.25 7.65
CA ASP A 5 -18.78 6.17 6.20
C ASP A 5 -17.42 5.98 5.50
N TYR A 6 -16.83 4.79 5.63
CA TYR A 6 -15.69 4.39 4.83
C TYR A 6 -15.87 2.96 4.31
N ILE A 7 -15.19 2.66 3.20
CA ILE A 7 -15.16 1.34 2.57
C ILE A 7 -13.72 0.84 2.62
N ILE A 8 -13.53 -0.41 3.03
CA ILE A 8 -12.26 -1.12 2.85
C ILE A 8 -12.48 -2.14 1.74
N ARG A 9 -11.66 -2.08 0.69
CA ARG A 9 -11.77 -2.94 -0.49
C ARG A 9 -10.38 -3.28 -1.02
N LEU A 10 -10.30 -4.30 -1.86
CA LEU A 10 -9.07 -4.58 -2.58
C LEU A 10 -8.70 -3.40 -3.49
N GLU A 11 -7.40 -3.14 -3.60
CA GLU A 11 -6.86 -2.23 -4.60
C GLU A 11 -7.16 -2.75 -6.00
N THR A 12 -7.42 -1.84 -6.93
CA THR A 12 -7.54 -2.13 -8.36
C THR A 12 -6.49 -1.36 -9.14
N PRO A 13 -6.14 -1.76 -10.37
CA PRO A 13 -5.21 -1.01 -11.22
C PRO A 13 -5.60 0.46 -11.46
N ALA A 14 -6.88 0.82 -11.32
CA ALA A 14 -7.33 2.20 -11.43
C ALA A 14 -6.89 3.07 -10.23
N ASP A 15 -6.63 2.46 -9.09
CA ASP A 15 -6.25 3.15 -7.84
C ASP A 15 -4.73 3.44 -7.77
N TYR A 16 -3.91 2.76 -8.58
CA TYR A 16 -2.44 2.74 -8.41
C TYR A 16 -1.81 4.12 -8.33
N HIS A 17 -2.22 5.04 -9.22
CA HIS A 17 -1.69 6.40 -9.23
C HIS A 17 -2.06 7.18 -7.96
N GLU A 18 -3.30 7.05 -7.49
CA GLU A 18 -3.76 7.73 -6.27
C GLU A 18 -3.05 7.16 -5.03
N VAL A 19 -2.89 5.84 -4.97
CA VAL A 19 -2.20 5.16 -3.87
C VAL A 19 -0.70 5.46 -3.84
N GLU A 20 -0.03 5.48 -5.00
CA GLU A 20 1.37 5.89 -5.09
C GLU A 20 1.55 7.35 -4.63
N ASN A 21 0.63 8.24 -5.00
CA ASN A 21 0.65 9.62 -4.55
C ASN A 21 0.38 9.74 -3.03
N LEU A 22 -0.60 9.01 -2.50
CA LEU A 22 -0.89 8.93 -1.06
C LEU A 22 0.35 8.44 -0.28
N THR A 23 0.99 7.38 -0.76
CA THR A 23 2.21 6.82 -0.16
C THR A 23 3.35 7.84 -0.22
N ARG A 24 3.52 8.53 -1.35
CA ARG A 24 4.54 9.58 -1.49
C ARG A 24 4.35 10.68 -0.46
N GLU A 25 3.12 11.19 -0.31
CA GLU A 25 2.80 12.24 0.66
C GLU A 25 2.96 11.77 2.11
N ALA A 26 2.55 10.53 2.43
CA ALA A 26 2.67 9.97 3.78
C ALA A 26 4.13 9.84 4.26
N PHE A 27 5.08 9.62 3.35
CA PHE A 27 6.49 9.40 3.66
C PHE A 27 7.41 10.57 3.27
N TRP A 28 6.88 11.64 2.68
CA TRP A 28 7.69 12.76 2.19
C TRP A 28 8.46 13.44 3.33
N ASN A 29 9.79 13.48 3.23
CA ASN A 29 10.67 14.09 4.22
C ASN A 29 10.57 13.47 5.64
N VAL A 30 9.98 12.28 5.79
CA VAL A 30 9.88 11.61 7.11
C VAL A 30 11.24 11.00 7.50
N TYR A 31 11.88 10.28 6.58
CA TYR A 31 13.15 9.57 6.85
C TYR A 31 14.36 10.18 6.13
N ARG A 32 14.14 10.88 5.01
CA ARG A 32 15.18 11.50 4.18
C ARG A 32 14.56 12.58 3.29
N PRO A 33 15.34 13.48 2.69
CA PRO A 33 14.83 14.38 1.65
C PRO A 33 14.11 13.59 0.54
N GLY A 34 12.85 13.92 0.30
CA GLY A 34 11.94 13.16 -0.56
C GLY A 34 11.46 11.86 0.09
N CYS A 35 11.19 10.84 -0.71
CA CYS A 35 10.87 9.48 -0.27
C CYS A 35 11.05 8.51 -1.45
N SER A 36 11.01 7.19 -1.22
CA SER A 36 10.90 6.21 -2.32
C SER A 36 9.88 5.11 -2.06
N GLU A 37 9.11 5.21 -0.99
CA GLU A 37 8.12 4.23 -0.56
C GLU A 37 7.06 4.01 -1.66
N HIS A 38 6.64 5.08 -2.33
CA HIS A 38 5.75 5.01 -3.49
C HIS A 38 6.36 4.23 -4.67
N TYR A 39 7.66 4.38 -4.92
CA TYR A 39 8.36 3.64 -5.98
C TYR A 39 8.57 2.17 -5.59
N VAL A 40 8.88 1.91 -4.32
CA VAL A 40 8.99 0.55 -3.78
C VAL A 40 7.65 -0.19 -3.94
N LEU A 41 6.54 0.46 -3.58
CA LEU A 41 5.18 -0.03 -3.81
C LEU A 41 4.96 -0.38 -5.30
N HIS A 42 5.25 0.57 -6.20
CA HIS A 42 5.12 0.36 -7.65
C HIS A 42 5.86 -0.91 -8.12
N CYS A 43 7.09 -1.10 -7.66
CA CYS A 43 7.90 -2.27 -8.00
C CYS A 43 7.29 -3.58 -7.46
N TYR A 44 6.72 -3.57 -6.26
CA TYR A 44 6.21 -4.78 -5.62
C TYR A 44 5.00 -5.39 -6.34
N ARG A 45 4.12 -4.58 -6.94
CA ARG A 45 2.93 -5.10 -7.65
C ARG A 45 3.25 -6.10 -8.77
N ASN A 46 4.49 -6.07 -9.29
CA ASN A 46 4.96 -6.98 -10.35
C ASN A 46 5.79 -8.16 -9.83
N ARG A 47 5.99 -8.29 -8.52
CA ARG A 47 6.80 -9.37 -7.95
C ARG A 47 5.94 -10.58 -7.57
N TYR A 48 6.54 -11.76 -7.63
CA TYR A 48 5.86 -13.03 -7.31
C TYR A 48 5.52 -13.17 -5.81
N ASP A 49 6.21 -12.44 -4.94
CA ASP A 49 6.03 -12.46 -3.50
C ASP A 49 4.92 -11.52 -3.03
N PHE A 50 4.40 -10.65 -3.90
CA PHE A 50 3.25 -9.80 -3.61
C PHE A 50 1.98 -10.63 -3.38
N VAL A 51 1.16 -10.21 -2.41
CA VAL A 51 -0.08 -10.90 -2.05
C VAL A 51 -1.29 -10.00 -2.42
N PRO A 52 -1.79 -10.07 -3.67
CA PRO A 52 -2.86 -9.18 -4.15
C PRO A 52 -4.18 -9.39 -3.39
N GLU A 53 -4.41 -10.57 -2.81
CA GLU A 53 -5.59 -10.85 -1.99
C GLU A 53 -5.56 -10.14 -0.63
N LEU A 54 -4.42 -9.54 -0.26
CA LEU A 54 -4.24 -8.74 0.96
C LEU A 54 -3.91 -7.27 0.67
N ASP A 55 -4.03 -6.83 -0.58
CA ASP A 55 -3.76 -5.45 -0.97
C ASP A 55 -5.02 -4.60 -0.85
N PHE A 56 -5.13 -3.79 0.21
CA PHE A 56 -6.35 -3.07 0.56
C PHE A 56 -6.18 -1.56 0.51
N VAL A 57 -7.23 -0.88 0.06
CA VAL A 57 -7.42 0.56 0.19
C VAL A 57 -8.56 0.87 1.14
N MET A 58 -8.44 1.98 1.87
CA MET A 58 -9.53 2.59 2.63
C MET A 58 -10.02 3.83 1.90
N GLU A 59 -11.29 3.83 1.50
CA GLU A 59 -11.93 4.89 0.75
C GLU A 59 -12.98 5.60 1.61
N LYS A 60 -12.99 6.93 1.57
CA LYS A 60 -13.99 7.79 2.21
C LYS A 60 -14.30 8.97 1.32
N ASP A 61 -15.60 9.27 1.13
CA ASP A 61 -16.07 10.38 0.30
C ASP A 61 -15.47 10.38 -1.13
N GLY A 62 -15.29 9.18 -1.70
CA GLY A 62 -14.70 8.97 -3.03
C GLY A 62 -13.19 9.24 -3.11
N ARG A 63 -12.49 9.27 -1.97
CA ARG A 63 -11.03 9.47 -1.88
C ARG A 63 -10.37 8.35 -1.12
N ILE A 64 -9.21 7.90 -1.59
CA ILE A 64 -8.40 6.92 -0.89
C ILE A 64 -7.64 7.64 0.24
N ILE A 65 -7.86 7.21 1.47
CA ILE A 65 -7.29 7.79 2.69
C ILE A 65 -6.32 6.84 3.41
N GLY A 66 -6.19 5.62 2.92
CA GLY A 66 -5.29 4.63 3.48
C GLY A 66 -5.01 3.50 2.50
N HIS A 67 -3.83 2.91 2.62
CA HIS A 67 -3.38 1.77 1.81
C HIS A 67 -2.54 0.83 2.68
N VAL A 68 -2.68 -0.47 2.44
CA VAL A 68 -1.82 -1.50 3.03
C VAL A 68 -1.61 -2.63 2.02
N MET A 69 -0.35 -3.01 1.84
CA MET A 69 0.06 -4.15 1.02
C MET A 69 0.85 -5.15 1.85
N TYR A 70 0.84 -6.42 1.43
CA TYR A 70 1.61 -7.49 2.05
C TYR A 70 2.44 -8.22 1.02
N VAL A 71 3.61 -8.70 1.47
CA VAL A 71 4.53 -9.52 0.68
C VAL A 71 4.88 -10.76 1.49
N ARG A 72 5.03 -11.89 0.81
CA ARG A 72 5.56 -13.11 1.40
C ARG A 72 7.04 -12.91 1.67
N THR A 73 7.48 -13.37 2.84
CA THR A 73 8.89 -13.36 3.22
C THR A 73 9.24 -14.69 3.86
N THR A 74 10.52 -15.04 3.82
CA THR A 74 11.06 -16.23 4.45
C THR A 74 12.07 -15.79 5.49
N LEU A 75 11.92 -16.28 6.71
CA LEU A 75 12.95 -16.16 7.75
C LEU A 75 13.87 -17.36 7.62
N GLN A 76 15.14 -17.12 7.33
CA GLN A 76 16.17 -18.15 7.36
C GLN A 76 16.80 -18.14 8.75
N THR A 77 16.77 -19.28 9.43
CA THR A 77 17.44 -19.47 10.71
C THR A 77 18.79 -20.16 10.52
N ASP A 78 19.66 -20.14 11.52
CA ASP A 78 21.00 -20.74 11.44
C ASP A 78 20.95 -22.24 11.10
N ASP A 79 19.82 -22.90 11.38
CA ASP A 79 19.61 -24.34 11.16
C ASP A 79 18.81 -24.66 9.87
N GLY A 80 18.51 -23.65 9.04
CA GLY A 80 17.62 -23.76 7.87
C GLY A 80 16.16 -23.54 8.25
#